data_AF-A0A6I1K0L8-F1
#
_entry.id   AF-A0A6I1K0L8-F1
#
_cell.length_a   1.000
_cell.length_b   1.000
_cell.length_c   1.000
_cell.angle_alpha   90.00
_cell.angle_beta   90.00
_cell.angle_gamma   90.00
#
_symmetry.space_group_name_H-M   'P 1'
#
loop_
_entity.id
_entity.type
_entity.pdbx_description
1 polymer ?
#
loop_
_entity_poly.entity_id
_entity_poly.type
_entity_poly.pdbx_seq_one_letter_code
_entity_poly.pdbx_strand_id
1 'polypeptide(L)'
;MTEPTDNGMPLPDLENDGSMDVVPGMGMAMADDDDGGVKDAADLEAVFDVPVNVSAVLGRSRMDVGELLKLGPGTVLELDRKVGEAIDIYVNDRLVARGEVVLVEERLGVTMTEIIKAER
;
A
#
# COMPACT_ATOMS: atom_id res chain seq x y z
N MET A 1 -69.24 -5.22 1.62
CA MET A 1 -68.85 -4.28 0.57
C MET A 1 -67.35 -4.08 0.76
N THR A 2 -66.44 -4.87 0.13
CA THR A 2 -65.90 -4.71 -1.25
C THR A 2 -65.61 -3.23 -1.55
N GLU A 3 -64.38 -2.76 -1.82
CA GLU A 3 -63.34 -3.25 -2.75
C GLU A 3 -62.02 -2.43 -2.56
N PRO A 4 -60.93 -2.59 -3.36
CA PRO A 4 -59.53 -2.57 -2.92
C PRO A 4 -58.70 -1.41 -3.56
N THR A 5 -57.38 -1.56 -3.64
CA THR A 5 -56.41 -0.80 -4.51
C THR A 5 -56.12 0.64 -4.06
N ASP A 6 -54.96 1.24 -4.26
CA ASP A 6 -53.88 1.00 -5.21
C ASP A 6 -52.57 1.61 -4.67
N ASN A 7 -51.45 0.92 -4.87
CA ASN A 7 -50.11 1.40 -4.53
C ASN A 7 -49.55 2.10 -5.77
N GLY A 8 -49.90 3.37 -5.96
CA GLY A 8 -49.52 4.15 -7.14
C GLY A 8 -48.48 5.23 -6.80
N MET A 9 -47.19 4.91 -6.95
CA MET A 9 -46.14 5.92 -7.12
C MET A 9 -46.45 6.72 -8.40
N PRO A 10 -46.47 8.06 -8.39
CA PRO A 10 -46.68 8.82 -9.62
C PRO A 10 -45.40 8.76 -10.47
N LEU A 11 -45.53 8.21 -11.68
CA LEU A 11 -44.52 8.32 -12.74
C LEU A 11 -44.57 9.75 -13.30
N PRO A 12 -43.44 10.43 -13.52
CA PRO A 12 -43.43 11.69 -14.25
C PRO A 12 -43.63 11.44 -15.75
N ASP A 13 -44.53 12.21 -16.36
CA ASP A 13 -44.86 12.18 -17.78
C ASP A 13 -43.65 12.58 -18.65
N LEU A 14 -43.26 11.69 -19.56
CA LEU A 14 -42.25 11.92 -20.59
C LEU A 14 -42.93 12.24 -21.93
N GLU A 15 -43.58 13.41 -22.01
CA GLU A 15 -44.08 13.95 -23.28
C GLU A 15 -43.80 15.46 -23.34
N ASN A 16 -42.57 15.81 -23.76
CA ASN A 16 -42.30 17.12 -24.36
C ASN A 16 -41.35 16.92 -25.55
N ASP A 17 -41.96 16.71 -26.71
CA ASP A 17 -41.33 16.80 -28.02
C ASP A 17 -41.29 18.28 -28.45
N GLY A 18 -40.10 18.75 -28.86
CA GLY A 18 -40.03 19.61 -30.05
C GLY A 18 -40.02 21.12 -29.88
N SER A 19 -38.92 21.68 -29.36
CA SER A 19 -38.28 22.84 -30.02
C SER A 19 -36.82 22.97 -29.60
N MET A 20 -35.96 22.48 -30.49
CA MET A 20 -34.50 22.57 -30.43
C MET A 20 -34.08 23.98 -30.89
N ASP A 21 -33.81 24.89 -29.97
CA ASP A 21 -33.10 26.14 -30.29
C ASP A 21 -31.59 25.89 -30.24
N VAL A 22 -31.04 25.52 -31.40
CA VAL A 22 -29.60 25.50 -31.65
C VAL A 22 -29.12 26.93 -31.91
N VAL A 23 -28.50 27.57 -30.91
CA VAL A 23 -27.68 28.76 -31.16
C VAL A 23 -26.34 28.34 -31.78
N PRO A 24 -26.04 28.71 -33.04
CA PRO A 24 -24.77 28.39 -33.66
C PRO A 24 -23.77 29.50 -33.32
N GLY A 25 -22.91 29.21 -32.34
CA GLY A 25 -21.81 30.06 -31.90
C GLY A 25 -20.55 29.23 -31.74
N MET A 26 -19.89 29.00 -32.87
CA MET A 26 -18.61 28.30 -33.01
C MET A 26 -17.57 28.81 -32.02
N GLY A 27 -17.01 27.90 -31.23
CA GLY A 27 -15.92 28.15 -30.30
C GLY A 27 -15.48 26.88 -29.60
N MET A 28 -15.23 25.83 -30.38
CA MET A 28 -14.62 24.59 -29.90
C MET A 28 -13.17 24.92 -29.51
N ALA A 29 -12.95 25.22 -28.23
CA ALA A 29 -11.63 25.12 -27.63
C ALA A 29 -11.58 23.76 -26.93
N MET A 30 -11.16 22.75 -27.68
CA MET A 30 -10.40 21.67 -27.09
C MET A 30 -9.15 22.31 -26.51
N ALA A 31 -9.08 22.38 -25.18
CA ALA A 31 -7.82 22.36 -24.49
C ALA A 31 -7.78 21.00 -23.81
N ASP A 32 -7.07 20.08 -24.45
CA ASP A 32 -6.41 18.98 -23.78
C ASP A 32 -5.68 19.53 -22.54
N ASP A 33 -6.25 19.35 -21.36
CA ASP A 33 -5.45 19.28 -20.14
C ASP A 33 -5.20 17.79 -19.89
N ASP A 34 -4.42 17.20 -20.80
CA ASP A 34 -3.42 16.20 -20.42
C ASP A 34 -2.46 16.94 -19.49
N ASP A 35 -2.85 17.08 -18.22
CA ASP A 35 -1.94 17.48 -17.15
C ASP A 35 -1.07 16.25 -16.84
N GLY A 36 -0.21 15.91 -17.80
CA GLY A 36 1.08 15.28 -17.57
C GLY A 36 2.03 16.25 -16.87
N GLY A 37 1.52 17.02 -15.91
CA GLY A 37 2.28 17.93 -15.06
C GLY A 37 3.41 17.15 -14.44
N VAL A 38 4.63 17.62 -14.69
CA VAL A 38 5.81 17.18 -13.97
C VAL A 38 5.49 17.42 -12.50
N LYS A 39 5.12 16.35 -11.77
CA LYS A 39 4.80 16.41 -10.35
C LYS A 39 5.94 17.14 -9.66
N ASP A 40 5.67 18.37 -9.24
CA ASP A 40 6.66 19.20 -8.58
C ASP A 40 7.14 18.47 -7.33
N ALA A 41 8.42 18.64 -6.97
CA ALA A 41 9.00 18.01 -5.79
C ALA A 41 8.23 18.32 -4.48
N ALA A 42 7.43 19.39 -4.48
CA ALA A 42 6.54 19.79 -3.40
C ALA A 42 5.31 18.88 -3.25
N ASP A 43 4.73 18.34 -4.33
CA ASP A 43 3.59 17.41 -4.23
C ASP A 43 3.99 16.02 -3.70
N LEU A 44 5.28 15.70 -3.77
CA LEU A 44 5.86 14.51 -3.14
C LEU A 44 6.10 14.71 -1.63
N GLU A 45 6.05 15.94 -1.10
CA GLU A 45 6.24 16.17 0.34
C GLU A 45 5.20 15.45 1.19
N ALA A 46 3.95 15.41 0.72
CA ALA A 46 2.86 14.70 1.38
C ALA A 46 3.07 13.18 1.48
N VAL A 47 3.94 12.59 0.63
CA VAL A 47 4.25 11.15 0.64
C VAL A 47 5.39 10.81 1.61
N PHE A 48 6.23 11.78 2.00
CA PHE A 48 7.35 11.51 2.91
C PHE A 48 6.90 11.17 4.33
N ASP A 49 5.71 11.61 4.75
CA ASP A 49 5.17 11.37 6.10
C ASP A 49 4.33 10.10 6.23
N VAL A 50 4.34 9.23 5.21
CA VAL A 50 3.60 7.97 5.26
C VAL A 50 4.32 7.02 6.23
N PRO A 51 3.66 6.55 7.31
CA PRO A 51 4.27 5.59 8.24
C PRO A 51 4.53 4.26 7.53
N VAL A 52 5.74 3.72 7.70
CA VAL A 52 6.15 2.44 7.13
C VAL A 52 6.54 1.45 8.22
N ASN A 53 6.23 0.17 7.98
CA ASN A 53 6.64 -0.90 8.89
C ASN A 53 8.04 -1.37 8.52
N VAL A 54 8.98 -1.20 9.45
CA VAL A 54 10.36 -1.67 9.32
C VAL A 54 10.53 -2.95 10.13
N SER A 55 11.04 -4.00 9.51
CA SER A 55 11.29 -5.30 10.15
C SER A 55 12.76 -5.69 9.99
N ALA A 56 13.43 -5.89 11.10
CA ALA A 56 14.80 -6.40 11.15
C ALA A 56 14.75 -7.93 11.37
N VAL A 57 15.26 -8.70 10.41
CA VAL A 57 15.21 -10.17 10.44
C VAL A 57 16.58 -10.72 10.78
N LEU A 58 16.71 -11.27 11.99
CA LEU A 58 17.93 -11.92 12.45
C LEU A 58 18.32 -13.13 11.59
N GLY A 59 17.36 -13.97 11.23
CA GLY A 59 17.58 -15.18 10.45
C GLY A 59 16.29 -15.90 10.12
N ARG A 60 16.36 -16.84 9.18
CA ARG A 60 15.24 -17.67 8.73
C ARG A 60 15.58 -19.13 8.99
N SER A 61 14.55 -19.95 9.16
CA SER A 61 14.70 -21.39 9.24
C SER A 61 13.55 -22.03 8.49
N ARG A 62 13.84 -23.07 7.70
CA ARG A 62 12.84 -23.82 6.94
C ARG A 62 12.73 -25.21 7.57
N MET A 63 11.52 -25.57 7.96
CA MET A 63 11.21 -26.84 8.61
C MET A 63 9.97 -27.47 7.99
N ASP A 64 9.79 -28.76 8.19
CA ASP A 64 8.58 -29.45 7.76
C ASP A 64 7.42 -29.18 8.70
N VAL A 65 6.19 -29.25 8.18
CA VAL A 65 4.96 -29.03 8.97
C VAL A 65 4.92 -29.96 10.19
N GLY A 66 5.42 -31.19 10.07
CA GLY A 66 5.48 -32.15 11.17
C GLY A 66 6.45 -31.76 12.29
N GLU A 67 7.51 -31.01 11.99
CA GLU A 67 8.44 -30.48 13.01
C GLU A 67 7.86 -29.25 13.69
N LEU A 68 7.20 -28.38 12.92
CA LEU A 68 6.50 -27.20 13.44
C LEU A 68 5.45 -27.58 14.50
N LEU A 69 4.69 -28.66 14.27
CA LEU A 69 3.70 -29.17 15.23
C LEU A 69 4.30 -29.77 16.50
N LYS A 70 5.59 -30.15 16.48
CA LYS A 70 6.31 -30.69 17.63
C LYS A 70 7.00 -29.60 18.46
N LEU A 71 7.01 -28.35 18.00
CA LEU A 71 7.61 -27.25 18.74
C LEU A 71 6.84 -27.01 20.03
N GLY A 72 7.59 -26.85 21.11
CA GLY A 72 7.06 -26.53 22.41
C GLY A 72 7.94 -25.52 23.14
N PRO A 73 7.54 -25.10 24.34
CA PRO A 73 8.38 -24.28 25.19
C PRO A 73 9.73 -24.96 25.44
N GLY A 74 10.82 -24.23 25.20
CA GLY A 74 12.19 -24.75 25.38
C GLY A 74 12.80 -25.39 24.13
N THR A 75 12.09 -25.46 23.00
CA THR A 75 12.71 -25.88 21.75
C THR A 75 13.65 -24.78 21.22
N VAL A 76 14.89 -25.15 20.92
CA VAL A 76 15.89 -24.26 20.31
C VAL A 76 15.87 -24.48 18.80
N LEU A 77 15.63 -23.41 18.04
CA LEU A 77 15.73 -23.43 16.58
C LEU A 77 17.05 -22.85 16.14
N GLU A 78 17.73 -23.59 15.28
CA GLU A 78 18.85 -23.07 14.52
C GLU A 78 18.33 -22.25 13.33
N LEU A 79 18.92 -21.06 13.17
CA LEU A 79 18.67 -20.18 12.04
C LEU A 79 19.79 -20.33 11.01
N ASP A 80 19.53 -19.89 9.79
CA ASP A 80 20.49 -19.91 8.68
C ASP A 80 21.66 -18.92 8.83
N ARG A 81 21.53 -17.90 9.70
CA ARG A 81 22.51 -16.82 9.86
C ARG A 81 23.48 -17.07 11.02
N LYS A 82 24.77 -16.77 10.80
CA LYS A 82 25.82 -16.88 11.83
C LYS A 82 25.88 -15.63 12.71
N VAL A 83 26.41 -15.81 13.93
CA VAL A 83 26.67 -14.70 14.85
C VAL A 83 27.71 -13.75 14.22
N GLY A 84 27.39 -12.46 14.17
CA GLY A 84 28.26 -11.42 13.60
C GLY A 84 28.07 -11.17 12.11
N GLU A 85 27.15 -11.86 11.44
CA GLU A 85 26.76 -11.52 10.08
C GLU A 85 25.75 -10.37 10.07
N ALA A 86 25.83 -9.48 9.08
CA ALA A 86 24.84 -8.42 8.90
C ALA A 86 23.46 -9.04 8.69
N ILE A 87 22.44 -8.56 9.39
CA ILE A 87 21.03 -8.93 9.30
C ILE A 87 20.31 -8.18 8.17
N ASP A 88 19.18 -8.72 7.74
CA ASP A 88 18.38 -8.13 6.66
C ASP A 88 17.32 -7.18 7.23
N ILE A 89 17.14 -6.02 6.61
CA ILE A 89 16.13 -5.03 7.00
C ILE A 89 15.12 -4.88 5.87
N TYR A 90 13.86 -5.12 6.22
CA TYR A 90 12.72 -5.05 5.32
C TYR A 90 11.85 -3.84 5.64
N VAL A 91 11.30 -3.23 4.61
CA VAL A 91 10.26 -2.20 4.70
C VAL A 91 9.11 -2.65 3.82
N ASN A 92 7.93 -2.87 4.41
CA ASN A 92 6.75 -3.42 3.70
C ASN A 92 7.12 -4.63 2.82
N ASP A 93 7.78 -5.63 3.40
CA ASP A 93 8.25 -6.86 2.76
C ASP A 93 9.34 -6.72 1.68
N ARG A 94 9.90 -5.51 1.48
CA ARG A 94 11.01 -5.27 0.58
C ARG A 94 12.34 -5.14 1.32
N LEU A 95 13.35 -5.88 0.90
CA LEU A 95 14.71 -5.72 1.41
C LEU A 95 15.25 -4.35 1.00
N VAL A 96 15.57 -3.50 1.99
CA VAL A 96 16.06 -2.13 1.76
C VAL A 96 17.49 -1.92 2.26
N ALA A 97 17.94 -2.71 3.24
CA ALA A 97 19.24 -2.51 3.86
C ALA A 97 19.74 -3.80 4.51
N ARG A 98 21.04 -3.80 4.81
CA ARG A 98 21.69 -4.73 5.72
C ARG A 98 22.29 -3.95 6.88
N GLY A 99 22.33 -4.58 8.04
CA GLY A 99 22.88 -3.94 9.23
C GLY A 99 23.39 -4.93 10.26
N GLU A 100 24.20 -4.47 11.19
CA GLU A 100 24.70 -5.28 12.30
C GLU A 100 23.88 -5.04 13.57
N VAL A 101 23.68 -6.08 14.37
CA VAL A 101 22.97 -5.95 15.65
C VAL A 101 23.94 -5.43 16.70
N VAL A 102 23.57 -4.33 17.34
CA VAL A 102 24.35 -3.68 18.39
C VAL A 102 23.51 -3.55 19.66
N LEU A 103 24.16 -3.52 20.82
CA LEU A 103 23.49 -3.23 22.08
C LEU A 103 23.78 -1.78 22.45
N VAL A 104 22.74 -0.95 22.49
CA VAL A 104 22.82 0.47 22.83
C VAL A 104 21.99 0.71 24.08
N GLU A 105 22.60 1.14 25.18
CA GLU A 105 21.89 1.46 26.43
C GLU A 105 20.96 0.32 26.90
N GLU A 106 21.45 -0.93 26.89
CA GLU A 106 20.70 -2.15 27.22
C GLU A 106 19.53 -2.47 26.27
N ARG A 107 19.42 -1.74 25.15
CA ARG A 107 18.43 -1.98 24.10
C ARG A 107 19.10 -2.58 22.87
N LEU A 108 18.39 -3.49 22.21
CA LEU A 108 18.81 -3.99 20.91
C LEU A 108 18.63 -2.88 19.87
N GLY A 109 19.70 -2.55 19.17
CA GLY A 109 19.74 -1.62 18.05
C GLY A 109 20.31 -2.30 16.81
N VAL A 110 20.18 -1.62 15.66
CA VAL A 110 20.73 -2.09 14.39
C VAL A 110 21.48 -0.93 13.73
N THR A 111 22.77 -1.13 13.48
CA THR A 111 23.59 -0.17 12.73
C THR A 111 23.52 -0.51 11.25
N MET A 112 23.17 0.46 10.41
CA MET A 112 23.11 0.26 8.95
C MET A 112 24.52 0.07 8.40
N THR A 113 24.77 -1.06 7.72
CA THR A 113 26.04 -1.30 7.03
C THR A 113 25.93 -0.97 5.54
N GLU A 114 24.82 -1.36 4.92
CA GLU A 114 24.59 -1.20 3.48
C GLU A 114 23.14 -0.84 3.20
N ILE A 115 22.91 0.11 2.29
CA ILE A 115 21.57 0.48 1.83
C ILE A 115 21.42 0.01 0.38
N ILE A 116 20.45 -0.86 0.16
CA ILE A 116 20.10 -1.36 -1.16
C ILE A 116 19.10 -0.37 -1.74
N LYS A 117 19.54 0.39 -2.75
CA LYS A 117 18.62 1.26 -3.48
C LYS A 117 17.60 0.39 -4.21
N ALA A 118 16.35 0.70 -3.95
CA ALA A 118 15.23 0.27 -4.76
C ALA A 118 15.39 0.89 -6.16
N GLU A 119 16.10 0.24 -7.08
CA GLU A 119 16.04 0.64 -8.48
C GLU A 119 14.60 0.46 -8.95
N ARG A 120 13.98 1.57 -9.37
CA ARG A 120 12.76 1.61 -10.14
C ARG A 120 12.82 2.83 -11.06
#